data_AF-A0A7J0BQA7-F1
#
_entry.id   AF-A0A7J0BQA7-F1
#
_cell.length_a   1.000
_cell.length_b   1.000
_cell.length_c   1.000
_cell.angle_alpha   90.00
_cell.angle_beta   90.00
_cell.angle_gamma   90.00
#
_symmetry.space_group_name_H-M   'P 1'
#
loop_
_entity.id
_entity.type
_entity.pdbx_description
1 polymer ?
#
loop_
_entity_poly.entity_id
_entity_poly.type
_entity_poly.pdbx_seq_one_letter_code
_entity_poly.pdbx_strand_id
1 'polypeptide(L)'
;MPKRYFPIAVLTGILAAVALFGYMTPTKSETTPVRILMDNAGGKVIFNHVAHTRDYGAACETCHHETAAGDTEPLSCGQCHGANVTDAWVKEHQTSFTKDLQCATCHHVEFAKDHDWGHKMHEDIASCTDCHHADTNIEPEPTNCADCHQAEADGKMPALRDAVHVKCQSCHAEMFEAQLKGCSNCHGEVNQKEALKAGQMDKKFTKCTSCHTDKGVTEVIPSRMTALHASCMGCHEKQDAGPYKKGECNQCHFR
;
A
#
# COMPACT_ATOMS: atom_id res chain seq x y z
N MET A 1 -48.40 -38.37 34.32
CA MET A 1 -48.46 -36.95 34.74
C MET A 1 -49.91 -36.47 34.72
N PRO A 2 -50.39 -35.73 35.74
CA PRO A 2 -51.73 -35.16 35.72
C PRO A 2 -51.92 -34.28 34.47
N LYS A 3 -53.06 -34.41 33.77
CA LYS A 3 -53.34 -33.73 32.48
C LYS A 3 -53.10 -32.19 32.51
N ARG A 4 -53.12 -31.58 33.69
CA ARG A 4 -52.83 -30.15 33.92
C ARG A 4 -51.36 -29.73 33.73
N TYR A 5 -50.41 -30.65 33.85
CA TYR A 5 -48.97 -30.33 33.75
C TYR A 5 -48.39 -30.53 32.34
N PHE A 6 -49.12 -31.23 31.47
CA PHE A 6 -48.72 -31.43 30.08
C PHE A 6 -48.52 -30.11 29.30
N PRO A 7 -49.46 -29.13 29.33
CA PRO A 7 -49.25 -27.87 28.62
C PRO A 7 -48.08 -27.06 29.19
N ILE A 8 -47.84 -27.14 30.51
CA ILE A 8 -46.71 -26.47 31.17
C ILE A 8 -45.39 -27.10 30.72
N ALA A 9 -45.29 -28.43 30.68
CA ALA A 9 -44.08 -29.12 30.22
C ALA A 9 -43.74 -28.82 28.76
N VAL A 10 -44.76 -28.75 27.88
CA VAL A 10 -44.59 -28.38 26.48
C VAL A 10 -44.10 -26.93 26.36
N LEU A 11 -44.72 -25.98 27.07
CA LEU A 11 -44.31 -24.58 27.05
C LEU A 11 -42.87 -24.41 27.55
N THR A 12 -42.52 -25.05 28.66
CA THR A 12 -41.15 -25.02 29.19
C THR A 12 -40.14 -25.62 28.23
N GLY A 13 -40.50 -26.72 27.54
CA GLY A 13 -39.65 -27.33 26.51
C GLY A 13 -39.41 -26.38 25.32
N ILE A 14 -40.44 -25.67 24.87
CA ILE A 14 -40.33 -24.67 23.80
C ILE A 14 -39.42 -23.52 24.24
N LEU A 15 -39.63 -22.97 25.44
CA LEU A 15 -38.81 -21.87 25.96
C LEU A 15 -37.34 -22.28 26.13
N ALA A 16 -37.09 -23.50 26.61
CA ALA A 16 -35.74 -24.05 26.72
C ALA A 16 -35.08 -24.21 25.34
N ALA A 17 -35.82 -24.68 24.33
CA ALA A 17 -35.32 -24.81 22.96
C ALA A 17 -35.01 -23.44 22.33
N VAL A 18 -35.86 -22.43 22.54
CA VAL A 18 -35.62 -21.05 22.06
C VAL A 18 -34.40 -20.43 22.76
N ALA A 19 -34.24 -20.64 24.06
CA ALA A 19 -33.08 -20.16 24.79
C ALA A 19 -31.77 -20.83 24.33
N LEU A 20 -31.81 -22.15 24.09
CA LEU A 20 -30.67 -22.88 23.51
C LEU A 20 -30.32 -22.37 22.12
N PHE A 21 -31.35 -22.16 21.28
CA PHE A 21 -31.15 -21.63 19.93
C PHE A 21 -30.52 -20.23 19.97
N GLY A 22 -31.05 -19.32 20.79
CA GLY A 22 -30.50 -17.97 20.95
C GLY A 22 -29.06 -17.96 21.50
N TYR A 23 -28.72 -18.87 22.41
CA TYR A 23 -27.36 -19.02 22.94
C TYR A 23 -26.39 -19.60 21.87
N MET A 24 -26.88 -20.50 21.02
CA MET A 24 -26.07 -21.14 19.98
C MET A 24 -25.97 -20.33 18.69
N THR A 25 -26.82 -19.33 18.47
CA THR A 25 -26.69 -18.39 17.35
C THR A 25 -25.65 -17.34 17.68
N PRO A 26 -24.48 -17.32 17.02
CA PRO A 26 -23.50 -16.27 17.22
C PRO A 26 -24.12 -14.93 16.79
N THR A 27 -24.09 -13.94 17.68
CA THR A 27 -24.42 -12.57 17.28
C THR A 27 -23.42 -12.13 16.23
N LYS A 28 -23.90 -11.60 15.11
CA LYS A 28 -23.04 -11.06 14.06
C LYS A 28 -22.19 -9.97 14.71
N SER A 29 -20.88 -10.18 14.76
CA SER A 29 -19.97 -9.17 15.29
C SER A 29 -20.16 -7.89 14.48
N GLU A 30 -20.30 -6.76 15.16
CA GLU A 30 -20.23 -5.45 14.53
C GLU A 30 -18.89 -5.36 13.76
N THR A 31 -18.95 -4.82 12.55
CA THR A 31 -17.78 -4.72 11.65
C THR A 31 -16.76 -3.70 12.16
N THR A 32 -17.20 -2.72 12.96
CA THR A 32 -16.33 -1.73 13.58
C THR A 32 -16.10 -2.08 15.04
N PRO A 33 -14.84 -2.22 15.50
CA PRO A 33 -14.56 -2.49 16.90
C PRO A 33 -15.00 -1.32 17.77
N VAL A 34 -15.62 -1.60 18.91
CA VAL A 34 -16.04 -0.55 19.86
C VAL A 34 -14.83 0.00 20.62
N ARG A 35 -14.04 -0.91 21.21
CA ARG A 35 -12.81 -0.61 21.94
C ARG A 35 -11.73 -1.60 21.52
N ILE A 36 -10.51 -1.11 21.41
CA ILE A 36 -9.33 -1.88 21.04
C ILE A 36 -8.38 -1.85 22.23
N LEU A 37 -8.04 -3.02 22.74
CA LEU A 37 -6.96 -3.17 23.72
C LEU A 37 -5.63 -3.35 22.98
N MET A 38 -4.68 -2.46 23.24
CA MET A 38 -3.34 -2.52 22.67
C MET A 38 -2.34 -2.83 23.78
N ASP A 39 -1.79 -4.03 23.74
CA ASP A 39 -0.76 -4.47 24.68
C ASP A 39 0.62 -4.08 24.17
N ASN A 40 1.41 -3.40 25.00
CA ASN A 40 2.77 -2.99 24.68
C ASN A 40 3.62 -2.86 25.96
N ALA A 41 4.94 -2.80 25.79
CA ALA A 41 5.90 -2.74 26.90
C ALA A 41 5.76 -1.49 27.79
N GLY A 42 5.12 -0.42 27.30
CA GLY A 42 4.85 0.81 28.07
C GLY A 42 3.65 0.73 29.00
N GLY A 43 2.85 -0.33 28.91
CA GLY A 43 1.55 -0.50 29.58
C GLY A 43 0.42 -0.64 28.58
N LYS A 44 -0.71 -1.17 29.03
CA LYS A 44 -1.87 -1.42 28.17
C LYS A 44 -2.53 -0.09 27.79
N VAL A 45 -3.06 0.01 26.57
CA VAL A 45 -3.82 1.17 26.09
C VAL A 45 -5.20 0.70 25.63
N ILE A 46 -6.26 1.29 26.15
CA ILE A 46 -7.62 1.06 25.64
C ILE A 46 -7.98 2.23 24.73
N PHE A 47 -8.02 1.96 23.42
CA PHE A 47 -8.48 2.91 22.44
C PHE A 47 -9.99 2.75 22.24
N ASN A 48 -10.76 3.81 22.49
CA ASN A 48 -12.21 3.81 22.23
C ASN A 48 -12.47 4.23 20.78
N HIS A 49 -12.50 3.24 19.88
CA HIS A 49 -12.59 3.46 18.44
C HIS A 49 -13.94 4.08 18.04
N VAL A 50 -15.04 3.62 18.61
CA VAL A 50 -16.38 4.19 18.31
C VAL A 50 -16.52 5.64 18.78
N ALA A 51 -15.89 6.02 19.89
CA ALA A 51 -15.89 7.43 20.29
C ALA A 51 -15.23 8.31 19.24
N HIS A 52 -14.11 7.87 18.66
CA HIS A 52 -13.42 8.63 17.62
C HIS A 52 -14.24 8.72 16.33
N THR A 53 -14.80 7.61 15.85
CA THR A 53 -15.51 7.60 14.56
C THR A 53 -16.92 8.18 14.64
N ARG A 54 -17.67 7.88 15.70
CA ARG A 54 -19.08 8.28 15.82
C ARG A 54 -19.27 9.54 16.65
N ASP A 55 -18.64 9.62 17.81
CA ASP A 55 -18.92 10.69 18.77
C ASP A 55 -18.11 11.96 18.42
N TYR A 56 -16.86 11.79 17.97
CA TYR A 56 -15.99 12.89 17.54
C TYR A 56 -15.98 13.10 16.01
N GLY A 57 -16.54 12.17 15.24
CA GLY A 57 -16.68 12.30 13.79
C GLY A 57 -15.37 12.25 13.01
N ALA A 58 -14.33 11.59 13.54
CA ALA A 58 -13.07 11.41 12.82
C ALA A 58 -13.27 10.51 11.60
N ALA A 59 -12.85 10.98 10.43
CA ALA A 59 -12.93 10.22 9.18
C ALA A 59 -11.95 9.02 9.22
N CYS A 60 -12.34 7.89 8.62
CA CYS A 60 -11.58 6.64 8.66
C CYS A 60 -10.15 6.83 8.16
N GLU A 61 -9.99 7.52 7.03
CA GLU A 61 -8.73 7.79 6.35
C GLU A 61 -7.78 8.71 7.13
N THR A 62 -8.28 9.37 8.19
CA THR A 62 -7.44 10.16 9.11
C THR A 62 -6.47 9.26 9.88
N CYS A 63 -6.92 8.06 10.25
CA CYS A 63 -6.11 7.05 10.92
C CYS A 63 -5.61 6.00 9.94
N HIS A 64 -6.50 5.53 9.06
CA HIS A 64 -6.25 4.53 8.04
C HIS A 64 -5.84 5.18 6.73
N HIS A 65 -4.65 5.78 6.72
CA HIS A 65 -4.09 6.56 5.60
C HIS A 65 -3.80 5.73 4.33
N GLU A 66 -3.97 4.41 4.42
CA GLU A 66 -3.92 3.44 3.34
C GLU A 66 -5.26 3.25 2.61
N THR A 67 -6.35 3.84 3.10
CA THR A 67 -7.69 3.72 2.49
C THR A 67 -8.19 5.02 1.88
N ALA A 68 -9.17 4.89 0.99
CA ALA A 68 -9.87 6.04 0.43
C ALA A 68 -10.98 6.52 1.38
N ALA A 69 -11.41 7.77 1.21
CA ALA A 69 -12.53 8.31 1.98
C ALA A 69 -13.79 7.45 1.79
N GLY A 70 -14.44 7.10 2.90
CA GLY A 70 -15.64 6.26 2.92
C GLY A 70 -15.39 4.75 2.85
N ASP A 71 -14.13 4.31 2.80
CA ASP A 71 -13.78 2.90 2.86
C ASP A 71 -14.04 2.31 4.27
N THR A 72 -14.66 1.14 4.33
CA THR A 72 -15.05 0.44 5.56
C THR A 72 -14.19 -0.80 5.85
N GLU A 73 -13.18 -1.10 5.03
CA GLU A 73 -12.30 -2.28 5.18
C GLU A 73 -10.82 -1.86 5.27
N PRO A 74 -10.44 -1.12 6.32
CA PRO A 74 -9.06 -0.73 6.51
C PRO A 74 -8.17 -1.87 7.02
N LEU A 75 -6.86 -1.72 6.87
CA LEU A 75 -5.88 -2.67 7.38
C LEU A 75 -5.58 -2.41 8.86
N SER A 76 -5.07 -3.43 9.54
CA SER A 76 -4.49 -3.23 10.88
C SER A 76 -3.16 -2.52 10.78
N CYS A 77 -2.90 -1.56 11.67
CA CYS A 77 -1.67 -0.78 11.70
C CYS A 77 -0.41 -1.68 11.70
N GLY A 78 -0.47 -2.83 12.38
CA GLY A 78 0.65 -3.77 12.51
C GLY A 78 0.98 -4.57 11.25
N GLN A 79 0.14 -4.53 10.22
CA GLN A 79 0.47 -5.17 8.94
C GLN A 79 1.57 -4.41 8.20
N CYS A 80 1.70 -3.10 8.45
CA CYS A 80 2.73 -2.24 7.89
C CYS A 80 3.68 -1.70 8.97
N HIS A 81 3.16 -1.07 10.02
CA HIS A 81 3.96 -0.44 11.06
C HIS A 81 4.52 -1.46 12.05
N GLY A 82 5.83 -1.61 12.07
CA GLY A 82 6.52 -2.66 12.82
C GLY A 82 6.62 -3.99 12.07
N ALA A 83 6.34 -4.01 10.76
CA ALA A 83 6.61 -5.17 9.93
C ALA A 83 8.11 -5.45 9.86
N ASN A 84 8.47 -6.73 10.05
CA ASN A 84 9.82 -7.20 9.75
C ASN A 84 9.85 -7.65 8.28
N VAL A 85 10.35 -6.79 7.40
CA VAL A 85 10.38 -7.02 5.93
C VAL A 85 11.42 -8.09 5.61
N THR A 86 11.00 -9.34 5.78
CA THR A 86 11.73 -10.55 5.41
C THR A 86 11.25 -11.04 4.05
N ASP A 87 11.98 -11.96 3.42
CA ASP A 87 11.53 -12.59 2.17
C ASP A 87 10.18 -13.31 2.32
N ALA A 88 9.86 -13.82 3.51
CA ALA A 88 8.56 -14.41 3.81
C ALA A 88 7.46 -13.33 3.81
N TRP A 89 7.68 -12.22 4.51
CA TRP A 89 6.74 -11.09 4.52
C TRP A 89 6.52 -10.53 3.12
N VAL A 90 7.58 -10.42 2.30
CA VAL A 90 7.47 -9.95 0.89
C VAL A 90 6.53 -10.83 0.07
N LYS A 91 6.46 -12.14 0.34
CA LYS A 91 5.55 -13.06 -0.35
C LYS A 91 4.12 -12.99 0.22
N GLU A 92 4.00 -12.87 1.53
CA GLU A 92 2.72 -12.98 2.24
C GLU A 92 1.90 -11.67 2.22
N HIS A 93 2.54 -10.50 2.25
CA HIS A 93 1.79 -9.24 2.28
C HIS A 93 1.00 -9.00 0.99
N GLN A 94 1.48 -9.50 -0.15
CA GLN A 94 0.82 -9.38 -1.45
C GLN A 94 -0.57 -10.02 -1.48
N THR A 95 -0.79 -11.08 -0.70
CA THR A 95 -2.09 -11.73 -0.58
C THR A 95 -2.94 -11.14 0.56
N SER A 96 -2.32 -10.36 1.45
CA SER A 96 -2.97 -9.74 2.61
C SER A 96 -3.58 -8.38 2.29
N PHE A 97 -3.17 -7.75 1.18
CA PHE A 97 -3.66 -6.45 0.72
C PHE A 97 -4.59 -6.64 -0.46
N THR A 98 -5.77 -6.02 -0.40
CA THR A 98 -6.87 -6.24 -1.35
C THR A 98 -7.14 -5.03 -2.24
N LYS A 99 -6.53 -3.88 -1.94
CA LYS A 99 -6.79 -2.61 -2.64
C LYS A 99 -5.52 -2.00 -3.19
N ASP A 100 -5.60 -1.48 -4.41
CA ASP A 100 -4.47 -0.87 -5.10
C ASP A 100 -3.87 0.33 -4.33
N LEU A 101 -4.70 1.08 -3.58
CA LEU A 101 -4.23 2.18 -2.75
C LEU A 101 -3.31 1.73 -1.61
N GLN A 102 -3.50 0.52 -1.08
CA GLN A 102 -2.63 -0.06 -0.05
C GLN A 102 -1.22 -0.30 -0.63
N CYS A 103 -1.16 -0.81 -1.87
CA CYS A 103 0.08 -1.00 -2.60
C CYS A 103 0.77 0.35 -2.88
N ALA A 104 0.02 1.32 -3.41
CA ALA A 104 0.51 2.67 -3.73
C ALA A 104 0.95 3.50 -2.51
N THR A 105 0.58 3.07 -1.30
CA THR A 105 1.00 3.74 -0.06
C THR A 105 2.46 3.46 0.27
N CYS A 106 2.94 2.24 0.06
CA CYS A 106 4.34 1.88 0.28
C CYS A 106 5.17 2.00 -1.01
N HIS A 107 4.60 1.58 -2.13
CA HIS A 107 5.19 1.80 -3.45
C HIS A 107 4.72 3.15 -3.95
N HIS A 108 5.33 4.22 -3.43
CA HIS A 108 4.81 5.59 -3.55
C HIS A 108 5.38 6.37 -4.75
N VAL A 109 6.40 5.84 -5.42
CA VAL A 109 7.01 6.41 -6.63
C VAL A 109 6.97 5.39 -7.76
N GLU A 110 6.69 5.86 -8.97
CA GLU A 110 6.93 5.16 -10.24
C GLU A 110 7.74 6.07 -11.16
N PHE A 111 8.35 5.49 -12.19
CA PHE A 111 8.94 6.24 -13.28
C PHE A 111 8.00 6.20 -14.49
N ALA A 112 7.55 7.39 -14.92
CA ALA A 112 6.62 7.57 -16.02
C ALA A 112 7.13 6.90 -17.31
N LYS A 113 6.20 6.26 -18.04
CA LYS A 113 6.50 5.59 -19.31
C LYS A 113 6.53 6.58 -20.48
N ASP A 114 5.92 7.75 -20.29
CA ASP A 114 5.78 8.82 -21.27
C ASP A 114 6.76 9.95 -20.97
N HIS A 115 7.88 9.94 -21.68
CA HIS A 115 8.75 11.10 -21.74
C HIS A 115 9.28 11.29 -23.15
N ASP A 116 9.30 12.54 -23.58
CA ASP A 116 9.98 12.93 -24.81
C ASP A 116 11.47 13.06 -24.51
N TRP A 117 12.24 12.04 -24.89
CA TRP A 117 13.70 12.02 -24.82
C TRP A 117 14.35 12.89 -25.92
N GLY A 118 13.54 13.53 -26.78
CA GLY A 118 14.00 14.56 -27.70
C GLY A 118 14.69 14.00 -28.93
N HIS A 119 13.97 13.28 -29.79
CA HIS A 119 14.49 12.74 -31.06
C HIS A 119 15.22 13.82 -31.89
N LYS A 120 14.62 15.02 -32.00
CA LYS A 120 15.21 16.15 -32.72
C LYS A 120 16.59 16.58 -32.21
N MET A 121 16.82 16.51 -30.90
CA MET A 121 18.13 16.86 -30.34
C MET A 121 19.18 15.81 -30.69
N HIS A 122 18.75 14.54 -30.76
CA HIS A 122 19.62 13.42 -31.08
C HIS A 122 19.96 13.36 -32.58
N GLU A 123 19.05 13.77 -33.46
CA GLU A 123 19.30 13.89 -34.91
C GLU A 123 20.48 14.83 -35.25
N ASP A 124 20.71 15.86 -34.42
CA ASP A 124 21.78 16.84 -34.65
C ASP A 124 23.18 16.32 -34.24
N ILE A 125 23.25 15.23 -33.46
CA ILE A 125 24.49 14.72 -32.85
C ILE A 125 24.78 13.24 -33.13
N ALA A 126 23.82 12.49 -33.67
CA ALA A 126 23.93 11.07 -33.98
C ALA A 126 23.32 10.74 -35.34
N SER A 127 23.81 9.69 -36.00
CA SER A 127 23.22 9.16 -37.23
C SER A 127 21.98 8.34 -36.91
N CYS A 128 21.02 8.23 -37.85
CA CYS A 128 19.78 7.48 -37.64
C CYS A 128 20.06 6.06 -37.15
N THR A 129 21.01 5.36 -37.79
CA THR A 129 21.39 3.96 -37.48
C THR A 129 22.07 3.76 -36.14
N ASP A 130 22.44 4.83 -35.43
CA ASP A 130 22.97 4.73 -34.07
C ASP A 130 21.84 4.30 -33.11
N CYS A 131 20.64 4.83 -33.32
CA CYS A 131 19.43 4.46 -32.57
C CYS A 131 18.62 3.36 -33.26
N HIS A 132 18.50 3.44 -34.58
CA HIS A 132 17.74 2.53 -35.44
C HIS A 132 18.53 1.28 -35.84
N HIS A 133 17.88 0.32 -36.49
CA HIS A 133 18.53 -0.83 -37.08
C HIS A 133 19.21 -0.42 -38.39
N ALA A 134 20.51 -0.74 -38.52
CA ALA A 134 21.24 -0.49 -39.77
C ALA A 134 20.80 -1.44 -40.92
N ASP A 135 20.14 -2.55 -40.60
CA ASP A 135 19.65 -3.52 -41.59
C ASP A 135 18.26 -3.13 -42.09
N THR A 136 18.19 -2.67 -43.34
CA THR A 136 16.95 -2.24 -44.00
C THR A 136 15.97 -3.39 -44.29
N ASN A 137 16.38 -4.65 -44.10
CA ASN A 137 15.46 -5.79 -44.14
C ASN A 137 14.65 -5.92 -42.83
N ILE A 138 15.13 -5.33 -41.74
CA ILE A 138 14.44 -5.30 -40.44
C ILE A 138 13.48 -4.11 -40.42
N GLU A 139 13.99 -2.90 -40.67
CA GLU A 139 13.17 -1.70 -40.85
C GLU A 139 13.62 -0.96 -42.12
N PRO A 140 12.80 -0.96 -43.19
CA PRO A 140 13.15 -0.28 -44.43
C PRO A 140 13.37 1.22 -44.26
N GLU A 141 12.64 1.82 -43.31
CA GLU A 141 12.76 3.20 -42.87
C GLU A 141 12.63 3.23 -41.33
N PRO A 142 13.27 4.17 -40.63
CA PRO A 142 13.13 4.35 -39.19
C PRO A 142 11.65 4.43 -38.77
N THR A 143 11.22 3.50 -37.91
CA THR A 143 9.83 3.46 -37.39
C THR A 143 9.79 3.42 -35.87
N ASN A 144 8.60 3.52 -35.29
CA ASN A 144 8.44 3.38 -33.85
C ASN A 144 8.78 1.94 -33.43
N CYS A 145 9.67 1.80 -32.44
CA CYS A 145 10.08 0.49 -31.93
C CYS A 145 8.88 -0.37 -31.51
N ALA A 146 7.83 0.25 -30.97
CA ALA A 146 6.62 -0.43 -30.49
C ALA A 146 5.76 -1.07 -31.60
N ASP A 147 6.01 -0.72 -32.87
CA ASP A 147 5.32 -1.34 -34.01
C ASP A 147 5.71 -2.82 -34.16
N CYS A 148 6.89 -3.20 -33.65
CA CYS A 148 7.41 -4.57 -33.71
C CYS A 148 7.78 -5.11 -32.32
N HIS A 149 8.43 -4.33 -31.46
CA HIS A 149 8.81 -4.75 -30.11
C HIS A 149 7.65 -4.59 -29.12
N GLN A 150 7.22 -5.72 -28.56
CA GLN A 150 6.13 -5.77 -27.59
C GLN A 150 6.62 -5.54 -26.16
N ALA A 151 5.68 -5.41 -25.22
CA ALA A 151 5.98 -5.21 -23.80
C ALA A 151 6.83 -6.33 -23.18
N GLU A 152 6.67 -7.56 -23.70
CA GLU A 152 7.41 -8.74 -23.27
C GLU A 152 8.16 -9.32 -24.48
N ALA A 153 9.27 -10.01 -24.22
CA ALA A 153 10.06 -10.66 -25.26
C ALA A 153 9.37 -11.93 -25.78
N ASP A 154 9.54 -12.24 -27.06
CA ASP A 154 8.96 -13.44 -27.70
C ASP A 154 10.00 -14.47 -28.18
N GLY A 155 11.23 -14.34 -27.66
CA GLY A 155 12.36 -15.23 -27.95
C GLY A 155 13.13 -14.90 -29.23
N LYS A 156 12.53 -14.15 -30.17
CA LYS A 156 13.24 -13.59 -31.33
C LYS A 156 13.46 -12.10 -31.19
N MET A 157 12.51 -11.41 -30.58
CA MET A 157 12.53 -9.98 -30.35
C MET A 157 12.71 -9.69 -28.85
N PRO A 158 13.66 -8.82 -28.47
CA PRO A 158 13.71 -8.30 -27.11
C PRO A 158 12.46 -7.49 -26.78
N ALA A 159 12.11 -7.43 -25.50
CA ALA A 159 11.05 -6.55 -25.00
C ALA A 159 11.37 -5.09 -25.35
N LEU A 160 10.34 -4.29 -25.61
CA LEU A 160 10.45 -2.87 -26.00
C LEU A 160 11.39 -2.09 -25.07
N ARG A 161 11.22 -2.27 -23.75
CA ARG A 161 12.08 -1.62 -22.74
C ARG A 161 13.55 -1.93 -22.96
N ASP A 162 13.88 -3.20 -23.17
CA ASP A 162 15.27 -3.65 -23.27
C ASP A 162 15.87 -3.21 -24.61
N ALA A 163 15.09 -3.26 -25.70
CA ALA A 163 15.49 -2.75 -27.00
C ALA A 163 15.87 -1.26 -26.95
N VAL A 164 15.03 -0.44 -26.30
CA VAL A 164 15.28 1.00 -26.13
C VAL A 164 16.47 1.25 -25.21
N HIS A 165 16.50 0.62 -24.03
CA HIS A 165 17.55 0.85 -23.04
C HIS A 165 18.95 0.49 -23.56
N VAL A 166 19.10 -0.61 -24.32
CA VAL A 166 20.40 -0.99 -24.89
C VAL A 166 20.93 0.09 -25.84
N LYS A 167 20.07 0.71 -26.63
CA LYS A 167 20.45 1.79 -27.55
C LYS A 167 20.86 3.04 -26.79
N CYS A 168 20.08 3.47 -25.79
CA CYS A 168 20.42 4.63 -24.98
C CYS A 168 21.70 4.41 -24.15
N GLN A 169 21.87 3.22 -23.57
CA GLN A 169 23.01 2.89 -22.71
C GLN A 169 24.34 2.95 -23.47
N SER A 170 24.34 2.70 -24.78
CA SER A 170 25.56 2.76 -25.60
C SER A 170 26.26 4.12 -25.55
N CYS A 171 25.49 5.20 -25.37
CA CYS A 171 26.01 6.57 -25.27
C CYS A 171 25.86 7.15 -23.86
N HIS A 172 24.81 6.77 -23.11
CA HIS A 172 24.53 7.27 -21.76
C HIS A 172 24.95 6.29 -20.66
N ALA A 173 26.10 5.62 -20.81
CA ALA A 173 26.55 4.58 -19.88
C ALA A 173 26.54 5.03 -18.41
N GLU A 174 27.05 6.24 -18.12
CA GLU A 174 27.08 6.80 -16.76
C GLU A 174 25.68 6.98 -16.15
N MET A 175 24.67 7.31 -16.96
CA MET A 175 23.29 7.40 -16.50
C MET A 175 22.78 6.03 -16.07
N PHE A 176 23.05 4.97 -16.85
CA PHE A 176 22.64 3.62 -16.49
C PHE A 176 23.43 3.07 -15.29
N GLU A 177 24.71 3.42 -15.15
CA GLU A 177 25.54 3.10 -13.99
C GLU A 177 25.03 3.78 -12.69
N ALA A 178 24.40 4.95 -12.81
CA ALA A 178 23.75 5.65 -11.70
C ALA A 178 22.43 5.01 -11.23
N GLN A 179 22.01 3.89 -11.84
CA GLN A 179 20.81 3.12 -11.50
C GLN A 179 19.56 4.01 -11.40
N LEU A 180 18.83 3.96 -10.27
CA LEU A 180 17.57 4.68 -10.10
C LEU A 180 17.70 6.21 -10.22
N LYS A 181 18.84 6.78 -9.82
CA LYS A 181 19.10 8.21 -10.04
C LYS A 181 19.23 8.53 -11.53
N GLY A 182 19.78 7.59 -12.29
CA GLY A 182 19.88 7.62 -13.73
C GLY A 182 18.53 7.63 -14.45
N CYS A 183 17.57 6.84 -13.97
CA CYS A 183 16.24 6.71 -14.57
C CYS A 183 15.55 8.07 -14.73
N SER A 184 15.73 8.98 -13.77
CA SER A 184 15.11 10.31 -13.78
C SER A 184 15.54 11.23 -14.94
N ASN A 185 16.66 10.92 -15.61
CA ASN A 185 17.11 11.68 -16.78
C ASN A 185 16.22 11.45 -18.00
N CYS A 186 15.51 10.32 -18.04
CA CYS A 186 14.63 9.95 -19.16
C CYS A 186 13.19 9.70 -18.70
N HIS A 187 12.95 9.32 -17.44
CA HIS A 187 11.63 9.03 -16.91
C HIS A 187 11.28 9.99 -15.79
N GLY A 188 10.14 10.68 -15.91
CA GLY A 188 9.65 11.53 -14.81
C GLY A 188 9.22 10.70 -13.61
N GLU A 189 9.61 11.09 -12.39
CA GLU A 189 9.06 10.47 -11.18
C GLU A 189 7.60 10.87 -11.02
N VAL A 190 6.72 9.88 -10.88
CA VAL A 190 5.30 10.08 -10.61
C VAL A 190 4.91 9.48 -9.27
N ASN A 191 4.03 10.17 -8.57
CA ASN A 191 3.45 9.63 -7.35
C ASN A 191 2.46 8.52 -7.69
N GLN A 192 2.62 7.34 -7.08
CA GLN A 192 1.79 6.18 -7.40
C GLN A 192 0.32 6.33 -6.99
N LYS A 193 0.01 7.12 -5.95
CA LYS A 193 -1.39 7.44 -5.61
C LYS A 193 -2.02 8.33 -6.69
N GLU A 194 -1.27 9.23 -7.29
CA GLU A 194 -1.74 10.03 -8.43
C GLU A 194 -1.85 9.21 -9.71
N ALA A 195 -0.87 8.34 -9.99
CA ALA A 195 -0.93 7.39 -11.10
C ALA A 195 -2.14 6.44 -10.98
N LEU A 196 -2.46 6.00 -9.76
CA LEU A 196 -3.66 5.21 -9.48
C LEU A 196 -4.94 5.98 -9.81
N LYS A 197 -5.04 7.25 -9.40
CA LYS A 197 -6.20 8.11 -9.75
C LYS A 197 -6.35 8.30 -11.26
N ALA A 198 -5.23 8.35 -11.99
CA ALA A 198 -5.20 8.48 -13.45
C ALA A 198 -5.40 7.15 -14.20
N GLY A 199 -5.50 6.01 -13.50
CA GLY A 199 -5.60 4.68 -14.13
C GLY A 199 -4.30 4.21 -14.80
N GLN A 200 -3.16 4.80 -14.43
CA GLN A 200 -1.84 4.57 -15.04
C GLN A 200 -0.87 3.82 -14.11
N MET A 201 -1.33 3.36 -12.95
CA MET A 201 -0.50 2.66 -11.97
C MET A 201 0.03 1.34 -12.52
N ASP A 202 1.36 1.18 -12.60
CA ASP A 202 1.99 -0.12 -12.85
C ASP A 202 1.99 -0.94 -11.55
N LYS A 203 1.69 -2.24 -11.65
CA LYS A 203 1.72 -3.18 -10.52
C LYS A 203 3.06 -3.90 -10.40
N LYS A 204 4.04 -3.60 -11.26
CA LYS A 204 5.41 -4.10 -11.21
C LYS A 204 6.25 -3.25 -10.25
N PHE A 205 6.04 -3.45 -8.95
CA PHE A 205 6.69 -2.65 -7.93
C PHE A 205 8.17 -3.01 -7.69
N THR A 206 8.96 -1.99 -7.35
CA THR A 206 10.39 -2.12 -7.03
C THR A 206 10.62 -2.35 -5.52
N LYS A 207 11.67 -3.09 -5.16
CA LYS A 207 12.06 -3.33 -3.76
C LYS A 207 12.48 -2.04 -3.08
N CYS A 208 12.16 -1.89 -1.79
CA CYS A 208 12.48 -0.71 -0.99
C CYS A 208 13.96 -0.32 -1.05
N THR A 209 14.86 -1.30 -0.93
CA THR A 209 16.32 -1.11 -0.92
C THR A 209 16.88 -0.61 -2.24
N SER A 210 16.10 -0.63 -3.32
CA SER A 210 16.52 -0.07 -4.60
C SER A 210 16.61 1.46 -4.47
N CYS A 211 15.61 2.11 -3.86
CA CYS A 211 15.61 3.57 -3.66
C CYS A 211 16.12 3.98 -2.26
N HIS A 212 15.93 3.13 -1.25
CA HIS A 212 16.32 3.36 0.13
C HIS A 212 17.56 2.53 0.48
N THR A 213 18.69 2.84 -0.15
CA THR A 213 19.94 2.07 -0.05
C THR A 213 20.59 2.15 1.34
N ASP A 214 20.48 3.29 2.01
CA ASP A 214 21.20 3.58 3.27
C ASP A 214 20.27 3.63 4.49
N LYS A 215 19.02 3.18 4.35
CA LYS A 215 18.02 3.24 5.42
C LYS A 215 17.56 1.85 5.84
N GLY A 216 17.50 1.61 7.14
CA GLY A 216 16.79 0.48 7.68
C GLY A 216 15.29 0.57 7.41
N VAL A 217 14.60 -0.58 7.35
CA VAL A 217 13.14 -0.65 7.15
C VAL A 217 12.39 0.25 8.12
N THR A 218 12.82 0.31 9.38
CA THR A 218 12.19 1.12 10.44
C THR A 218 12.35 2.63 10.26
N GLU A 219 13.31 3.06 9.43
CA GLU A 219 13.51 4.46 9.08
C GLU A 219 12.63 4.88 7.89
N VAL A 220 12.19 3.92 7.08
CA VAL A 220 11.25 4.13 5.97
C VAL A 220 9.82 3.98 6.46
N ILE A 221 9.55 2.91 7.22
CA ILE A 221 8.25 2.60 7.80
C ILE A 221 8.39 2.64 9.32
N PRO A 222 7.80 3.65 10.01
CA PRO A 222 7.90 3.76 11.45
C PRO A 222 7.41 2.50 12.16
N SER A 223 8.04 2.19 13.30
CA SER A 223 7.56 1.13 14.20
C SER A 223 6.12 1.38 14.63
N ARG A 224 5.40 0.33 15.03
CA ARG A 224 4.02 0.45 15.53
C ARG A 224 3.89 1.47 16.67
N MET A 225 4.87 1.50 17.58
CA MET A 225 4.89 2.45 18.69
C MET A 225 5.04 3.89 18.18
N THR A 226 6.00 4.12 17.28
CA THR A 226 6.25 5.44 16.70
C THR A 226 5.05 5.94 15.91
N ALA A 227 4.44 5.08 15.09
CA ALA A 227 3.27 5.41 14.29
C ALA A 227 2.05 5.77 15.16
N LEU A 228 1.80 5.00 16.22
CA LEU A 228 0.69 5.27 17.14
C LEU A 228 0.89 6.57 17.92
N HIS A 229 2.09 6.83 18.46
CA HIS A 229 2.35 8.11 19.12
C HIS A 229 2.21 9.29 18.14
N ALA A 230 2.75 9.18 16.92
CA ALA A 230 2.62 10.23 15.92
C ALA A 230 1.15 10.50 15.55
N SER A 231 0.35 9.45 15.39
CA SER A 231 -1.07 9.58 15.03
C SER A 231 -1.91 10.13 16.20
N CYS A 232 -1.88 9.47 17.36
CA CYS A 232 -2.71 9.85 18.51
C CYS A 232 -2.30 11.22 19.07
N MET A 233 -1.00 11.40 19.38
CA MET A 233 -0.53 12.65 19.98
C MET A 233 -0.60 13.79 18.96
N GLY A 234 -0.30 13.52 17.68
CA GLY A 234 -0.35 14.55 16.64
C GLY A 234 -1.77 15.05 16.36
N CYS A 235 -2.78 14.18 16.41
CA CYS A 235 -4.17 14.62 16.31
C CYS A 235 -4.59 15.42 17.54
N HIS A 236 -4.31 14.90 18.75
CA HIS A 236 -4.63 15.58 20.00
C HIS A 236 -3.97 16.97 20.10
N GLU A 237 -2.72 17.11 19.68
CA GLU A 237 -2.02 18.38 19.62
C GLU A 237 -2.70 19.35 18.64
N LYS A 238 -3.05 18.90 17.43
CA LYS A 238 -3.73 19.72 16.42
C LYS A 238 -5.11 20.20 16.87
N GLN A 239 -5.82 19.37 17.62
CA GLN A 239 -7.15 19.69 18.16
C GLN A 239 -7.08 20.41 19.52
N ASP A 240 -5.88 20.57 20.08
CA ASP A 240 -5.62 20.99 21.46
C ASP A 240 -6.53 20.27 22.49
N ALA A 241 -6.73 18.96 22.28
CA ALA A 241 -7.66 18.14 23.03
C ALA A 241 -7.10 16.73 23.27
N GLY A 242 -7.21 16.24 24.51
CA GLY A 242 -6.68 14.94 24.91
C GLY A 242 -5.18 14.96 25.26
N PRO A 243 -4.60 13.82 25.66
CA PRO A 243 -3.21 13.73 26.08
C PRO A 243 -2.24 13.74 24.89
N TYR A 244 -1.28 14.66 24.90
CA TYR A 244 -0.20 14.75 23.90
C TYR A 244 1.11 15.29 24.47
N LYS A 245 1.11 15.77 25.72
CA LYS A 245 2.28 16.42 26.33
C LYS A 245 3.19 15.41 27.00
N LYS A 246 4.46 15.78 27.07
CA LYS A 246 5.47 15.03 27.83
C LYS A 246 5.05 14.96 29.31
N GLY A 247 4.89 13.74 29.84
CA GLY A 247 4.43 13.50 31.21
C GLY A 247 2.98 13.02 31.32
N GLU A 248 2.20 13.06 30.24
CA GLU A 248 0.82 12.57 30.21
C GLU A 248 0.72 11.07 29.88
N CYS A 249 1.83 10.33 29.99
CA CYS A 249 1.92 8.93 29.57
C CYS A 249 0.81 8.06 30.19
N ASN A 250 0.49 8.29 31.47
CA ASN A 250 -0.50 7.50 32.21
C ASN A 250 -1.96 7.84 31.83
N GLN A 251 -2.18 8.90 31.05
CA GLN A 251 -3.51 9.19 30.49
C GLN A 251 -3.81 8.28 29.29
N CYS A 252 -2.78 7.75 28.64
CA CYS A 252 -2.90 6.78 27.56
C CYS A 252 -2.65 5.34 28.04
N HIS A 253 -1.58 5.15 28.81
CA HIS A 253 -1.14 3.85 29.30
C HIS A 253 -1.60 3.61 30.73
N PHE A 254 -2.38 2.56 30.95
CA PHE A 254 -2.62 2.06 32.29
C PHE A 254 -1.64 0.93 32.62
N ARG A 255 -1.16 0.93 33.86
CA ARG A 255 -0.25 -0.06 34.42
C ARG A 255 -0.97 -0.86 35.49
#